data_AF-A0A374A2N8-F1
#
_entry.id   AF-A0A374A2N8-F1
#
_cell.length_a   1.000
_cell.length_b   1.000
_cell.length_c   1.000
_cell.angle_alpha   90.00
_cell.angle_beta   90.00
_cell.angle_gamma   90.00
#
_symmetry.space_group_name_H-M   'P 1'
#
loop_
_entity.id
_entity.type
_entity.pdbx_description
1 polymer ?
#
loop_
_entity_poly.entity_id
_entity_poly.type
_entity_poly.pdbx_seq_one_letter_code
_entity_poly.pdbx_strand_id
1 'polypeptide(L)'
;MKNRLPDLNVPARERIGWVDLLRVIACFLVVFSHSCDAFVAVFDSDRATFLQGALAGSFVRACVPLFVMMSGVLLLPVRTGTGAFYRKRIGRVLLALVFWSLTLPVLYYLYMRYVGTSSPSIDPALFTGEATLHKMWTFVFNFCYDTTPLWYLYMLIGLYLIMPLISPWLERASRRELQSVLAIWGVTLLLPYVKMLAPALGYTGNYGNTGLYGVCDWNEFGTFHYVSGFAGYLVLAFYLVKFPPAWNWRKTLGICIPTFLAGYLATGLGYVVMQKHFPGNYAYLEIVWYFAGINVFMMTAPVFILVQKAAARPRAWLSRLAGATFGIYLCHFIFVQAGYDLVQRIPGLPALARIALIACGAFAVSWAVVRLMQRWSVTRRLVE
;
A
#
# COMPACT_ATOMS: atom_id res chain seq x y z
N MET A 1 -10.02 36.78 2.95
CA MET A 1 -9.43 35.42 2.83
C MET A 1 -10.58 34.42 2.61
N LYS A 2 -10.85 34.04 1.35
CA LYS A 2 -11.90 33.06 1.02
C LYS A 2 -11.48 31.65 1.46
N ASN A 3 -12.40 30.94 2.12
CA ASN A 3 -12.28 29.55 2.55
C ASN A 3 -11.70 28.68 1.42
N ARG A 4 -10.54 28.06 1.67
CA ARG A 4 -9.99 26.97 0.84
C ARG A 4 -10.44 25.60 1.35
N LEU A 5 -11.69 25.49 1.77
CA LEU A 5 -12.37 24.21 1.67
C LEU A 5 -12.89 24.15 0.24
N PRO A 6 -12.69 23.05 -0.51
CA PRO A 6 -13.37 22.89 -1.79
C PRO A 6 -14.85 23.15 -1.55
N ASP A 7 -15.49 23.98 -2.37
CA ASP A 7 -16.93 24.19 -2.26
C ASP A 7 -17.59 22.83 -2.41
N LEU A 8 -18.17 22.37 -1.32
CA LEU A 8 -18.67 21.02 -1.15
C LEU A 8 -19.97 20.80 -1.95
N ASN A 9 -20.47 21.83 -2.64
CA ASN A 9 -21.64 21.83 -3.51
C ASN A 9 -21.32 21.81 -5.02
N VAL A 10 -20.04 21.65 -5.42
CA VAL A 10 -19.68 21.62 -6.85
C VAL A 10 -19.97 20.22 -7.45
N PRO A 11 -20.65 20.13 -8.61
CA PRO A 11 -20.93 18.86 -9.27
C PRO A 11 -19.63 18.12 -9.67
N ALA A 12 -19.74 16.80 -9.84
CA ALA A 12 -18.63 15.88 -10.01
C ALA A 12 -17.51 16.36 -10.98
N ARG A 13 -16.27 16.39 -10.46
CA ARG A 13 -14.96 16.62 -11.14
C ARG A 13 -14.38 18.05 -11.17
N GLU A 14 -14.45 18.82 -10.09
CA GLU A 14 -13.28 19.66 -9.77
C GLU A 14 -12.14 18.73 -9.31
N ARG A 15 -11.26 18.36 -10.25
CA ARG A 15 -10.13 17.47 -9.96
C ARG A 15 -9.12 18.20 -9.09
N ILE A 16 -8.86 17.69 -7.90
CA ILE A 16 -7.90 18.27 -6.95
C ILE A 16 -6.49 17.87 -7.38
N GLY A 17 -5.73 18.79 -7.99
CA GLY A 17 -4.44 18.48 -8.61
C GLY A 17 -3.40 17.86 -7.68
N TRP A 18 -3.37 18.24 -6.40
CA TRP A 18 -2.47 17.63 -5.42
C TRP A 18 -2.88 16.19 -5.07
N VAL A 19 -4.17 15.85 -5.13
CA VAL A 19 -4.65 14.48 -4.92
C VAL A 19 -4.30 13.61 -6.13
N ASP A 20 -4.43 14.14 -7.35
CA ASP A 20 -3.99 13.43 -8.56
C ASP A 20 -2.47 13.17 -8.50
N LEU A 21 -1.67 14.15 -8.06
CA LEU A 21 -0.22 13.98 -7.85
C LEU A 21 0.07 12.91 -6.81
N LEU A 22 -0.59 12.97 -5.65
CA LEU A 22 -0.42 12.00 -4.58
C LEU A 22 -0.74 10.58 -5.06
N ARG A 23 -1.74 10.45 -5.94
CA ARG A 23 -2.16 9.16 -6.49
C ARG A 23 -1.13 8.54 -7.40
N VAL A 24 -0.55 9.34 -8.28
CA VAL A 24 0.53 8.90 -9.16
C VAL A 24 1.77 8.51 -8.33
N ILE A 25 2.13 9.33 -7.33
CA ILE A 25 3.24 9.02 -6.42
C ILE A 25 3.00 7.69 -5.70
N ALA A 26 1.86 7.54 -5.00
CA ALA A 26 1.54 6.32 -4.26
C ALA A 26 1.56 5.08 -5.15
N CYS A 27 0.99 5.18 -6.36
CA CYS A 27 0.97 4.09 -7.33
C CYS A 27 2.37 3.71 -7.81
N PHE A 28 3.19 4.70 -8.18
CA PHE A 28 4.56 4.43 -8.60
C PHE A 28 5.39 3.81 -7.47
N LEU A 29 5.25 4.30 -6.24
CA LEU A 29 5.95 3.75 -5.08
C LEU A 29 5.55 2.29 -4.79
N VAL A 30 4.30 1.88 -5.06
CA VAL A 30 3.90 0.46 -4.99
C VAL A 30 4.64 -0.38 -6.03
N VAL A 31 4.63 0.05 -7.30
CA VAL A 31 5.33 -0.66 -8.38
C VAL A 31 6.84 -0.76 -8.08
N PHE A 32 7.42 0.33 -7.57
CA PHE A 32 8.82 0.37 -7.16
C PHE A 32 9.10 -0.60 -6.01
N SER A 33 8.21 -0.67 -5.00
CA SER A 33 8.35 -1.60 -3.87
C SER A 33 8.41 -3.04 -4.37
N HIS A 34 7.49 -3.45 -5.23
CA HIS A 34 7.50 -4.81 -5.79
C HIS A 34 8.69 -5.08 -6.71
N SER A 35 9.24 -4.03 -7.34
CA SER A 35 10.47 -4.15 -8.12
C SER A 35 11.69 -4.48 -7.26
N CYS A 36 11.58 -4.36 -5.93
CA CYS A 36 12.64 -4.72 -4.98
C CYS A 36 12.57 -6.19 -4.54
N ASP A 37 11.42 -6.87 -4.67
CA ASP A 37 11.14 -8.16 -4.02
C ASP A 37 12.18 -9.23 -4.36
N ALA A 38 12.47 -9.41 -5.66
CA ALA A 38 13.46 -10.39 -6.14
C ALA A 38 14.89 -10.09 -5.65
N PHE A 39 15.24 -8.82 -5.46
CA PHE A 39 16.54 -8.41 -4.94
C PHE A 39 16.63 -8.56 -3.42
N VAL A 40 15.50 -8.53 -2.71
CA VAL A 40 15.44 -8.81 -1.27
C VAL A 40 15.51 -10.32 -1.01
N ALA A 41 14.87 -11.11 -1.88
CA ALA A 41 14.81 -12.57 -1.74
C ALA A 41 16.15 -13.29 -1.93
N VAL A 42 17.21 -12.61 -2.40
CA VAL A 42 18.57 -13.19 -2.44
C VAL A 42 19.19 -13.32 -1.05
N PHE A 43 18.71 -12.56 -0.06
CA PHE A 43 19.22 -12.56 1.31
C PHE A 43 20.75 -12.49 1.37
N ASP A 44 21.39 -13.35 2.16
CA ASP A 44 22.84 -13.34 2.37
C ASP A 44 23.62 -14.07 1.27
N SER A 45 22.94 -14.65 0.25
CA SER A 45 23.63 -15.23 -0.92
C SER A 45 24.31 -14.16 -1.79
N ASP A 46 23.75 -12.95 -1.81
CA ASP A 46 24.39 -11.74 -2.34
C ASP A 46 24.04 -10.56 -1.45
N ARG A 47 24.93 -10.29 -0.48
CA ARG A 47 24.74 -9.25 0.53
C ARG A 47 24.60 -7.85 -0.08
N ALA A 48 25.36 -7.55 -1.13
CA ALA A 48 25.36 -6.22 -1.74
C ALA A 48 24.04 -5.96 -2.49
N THR A 49 23.53 -6.97 -3.18
CA THR A 49 22.24 -6.92 -3.87
C THR A 49 21.08 -6.85 -2.86
N PHE A 50 21.12 -7.68 -1.81
CA PHE A 50 20.15 -7.63 -0.72
C PHE A 50 20.06 -6.25 -0.06
N LEU A 51 21.20 -5.65 0.29
CA LEU A 51 21.21 -4.33 0.93
C LEU A 51 20.61 -3.26 0.02
N GLN A 52 20.92 -3.28 -1.28
CA GLN A 52 20.31 -2.36 -2.24
C GLN A 52 18.80 -2.56 -2.34
N GLY A 53 18.33 -3.81 -2.47
CA GLY A 53 16.90 -4.14 -2.52
C GLY A 53 16.15 -3.76 -1.25
N ALA A 54 16.70 -4.11 -0.08
CA ALA A 54 16.08 -3.83 1.21
C ALA A 54 16.03 -2.33 1.52
N LEU A 55 17.11 -1.59 1.26
CA LEU A 55 17.14 -0.14 1.48
C LEU A 55 16.26 0.62 0.47
N ALA A 56 16.20 0.17 -0.78
CA ALA A 56 15.32 0.76 -1.79
C ALA A 56 13.83 0.46 -1.47
N GLY A 57 13.50 -0.78 -1.14
CA GLY A 57 12.17 -1.20 -0.73
C GLY A 57 11.70 -0.53 0.56
N SER A 58 12.61 -0.27 1.50
CA SER A 58 12.32 0.48 2.73
C SER A 58 11.98 1.96 2.47
N PHE A 59 12.62 2.58 1.46
CA PHE A 59 12.42 3.99 1.13
C PHE A 59 11.00 4.29 0.61
N VAL A 60 10.33 3.29 0.05
CA VAL A 60 9.04 3.45 -0.63
C VAL A 60 7.84 2.96 0.18
N ARG A 61 8.03 2.54 1.44
CA ARG A 61 6.96 1.93 2.29
C ARG A 61 5.77 2.84 2.59
N ALA A 62 5.88 4.15 2.38
CA ALA A 62 4.75 5.06 2.46
C ALA A 62 3.64 4.78 1.41
N CYS A 63 3.92 3.98 0.38
CA CYS A 63 3.06 3.76 -0.78
C CYS A 63 1.60 3.38 -0.45
N VAL A 64 1.38 2.35 0.38
CA VAL A 64 0.02 1.83 0.66
C VAL A 64 -0.78 2.74 1.60
N PRO A 65 -0.23 3.23 2.73
CA PRO A 65 -0.92 4.21 3.56
C PRO A 65 -1.36 5.47 2.80
N LEU A 66 -0.57 5.94 1.84
CA LEU A 66 -0.97 7.06 0.98
C LEU A 66 -2.22 6.75 0.16
N PHE A 67 -2.39 5.52 -0.34
CA PHE A 67 -3.64 5.09 -0.99
C PHE A 67 -4.85 5.15 -0.07
N VAL A 68 -4.67 4.72 1.18
CA VAL A 68 -5.72 4.81 2.20
C VAL A 68 -6.05 6.27 2.50
N MET A 69 -5.05 7.11 2.74
CA MET A 69 -5.25 8.53 3.01
C MET A 69 -5.99 9.22 1.88
N MET A 70 -5.65 8.95 0.61
CA MET A 70 -6.39 9.47 -0.54
C MET A 70 -7.85 9.03 -0.57
N SER A 71 -8.13 7.79 -0.20
CA SER A 71 -9.51 7.31 -0.09
C SER A 71 -10.26 8.09 0.99
N GLY A 72 -9.62 8.39 2.12
CA GLY A 72 -10.16 9.27 3.15
C GLY A 72 -10.48 10.67 2.63
N VAL A 73 -9.55 11.30 1.92
CA VAL A 73 -9.75 12.65 1.32
C VAL A 73 -10.93 12.68 0.35
N LEU A 74 -11.11 11.63 -0.45
CA LEU A 74 -12.07 11.62 -1.56
C LEU A 74 -13.46 11.11 -1.19
N LEU A 75 -13.57 10.33 -0.12
CA LEU A 75 -14.80 9.61 0.23
C LEU A 75 -15.38 10.02 1.58
N LEU A 76 -14.60 10.62 2.48
CA LEU A 76 -15.07 11.04 3.79
C LEU A 76 -15.37 12.56 3.83
N PRO A 77 -16.50 12.97 4.43
CA PRO A 77 -17.58 12.11 4.92
C PRO A 77 -18.41 11.55 3.75
N VAL A 78 -18.99 10.37 3.93
CA VAL A 78 -19.87 9.74 2.93
C VAL A 78 -21.20 10.51 2.90
N ARG A 79 -21.50 11.13 1.76
CA ARG A 79 -22.72 11.94 1.56
C ARG A 79 -23.86 11.24 0.85
N THR A 80 -23.57 10.09 0.25
CA THR A 80 -24.57 9.27 -0.43
C THR A 80 -25.19 8.29 0.58
N GLY A 81 -26.44 7.86 0.36
CA GLY A 81 -27.04 6.81 1.19
C GLY A 81 -26.16 5.55 1.25
N THR A 82 -26.08 4.92 2.42
CA THR A 82 -25.17 3.80 2.73
C THR A 82 -25.25 2.66 1.72
N GLY A 83 -26.47 2.20 1.37
CA GLY A 83 -26.65 1.14 0.37
C GLY A 83 -26.17 1.53 -1.03
N ALA A 84 -26.37 2.78 -1.44
CA ALA A 84 -25.87 3.28 -2.73
C ALA A 84 -24.34 3.40 -2.72
N PHE A 85 -23.75 3.79 -1.60
CA PHE A 85 -22.30 3.81 -1.42
C PHE A 85 -21.70 2.41 -1.57
N TYR A 86 -22.21 1.41 -0.83
CA TYR A 86 -21.71 0.04 -0.90
C TYR A 86 -21.85 -0.55 -2.30
N ARG A 87 -23.04 -0.48 -2.91
CA ARG A 87 -23.27 -1.01 -4.27
C ARG A 87 -22.29 -0.43 -5.28
N LYS A 88 -22.01 0.89 -5.20
CA LYS A 88 -21.10 1.56 -6.13
C LYS A 88 -19.63 1.25 -5.85
N ARG A 89 -19.21 1.29 -4.59
CA ARG A 89 -17.78 1.21 -4.22
C ARG A 89 -17.31 -0.22 -4.06
N ILE A 90 -18.02 -1.03 -3.28
CA ILE A 90 -17.70 -2.44 -3.06
C ILE A 90 -17.94 -3.23 -4.34
N GLY A 91 -19.07 -3.02 -5.04
CA GLY A 91 -19.37 -3.74 -6.29
C GLY A 91 -18.30 -3.55 -7.37
N ARG A 92 -17.73 -2.34 -7.47
CA ARG A 92 -16.60 -2.08 -8.37
C ARG A 92 -15.32 -2.81 -7.95
N VAL A 93 -15.00 -2.81 -6.66
CA VAL A 93 -13.81 -3.50 -6.14
C VAL A 93 -13.94 -5.01 -6.30
N LEU A 94 -15.12 -5.59 -6.03
CA LEU A 94 -15.39 -7.01 -6.22
C LEU A 94 -15.26 -7.42 -7.69
N LEU A 95 -15.81 -6.63 -8.62
CA LEU A 95 -15.65 -6.91 -10.05
C LEU A 95 -14.17 -6.97 -10.46
N ALA A 96 -13.38 -6.00 -10.02
CA ALA A 96 -11.94 -5.98 -10.28
C ALA A 96 -11.22 -7.16 -9.60
N LEU A 97 -11.53 -7.43 -8.32
CA LEU A 97 -10.93 -8.52 -7.55
C LEU A 97 -11.17 -9.87 -8.23
N VAL A 98 -12.42 -10.18 -8.60
CA VAL A 98 -12.74 -11.44 -9.28
C VAL A 98 -11.99 -11.54 -10.61
N PHE A 99 -12.06 -10.51 -11.46
CA PHE A 99 -11.42 -10.56 -12.77
C PHE A 99 -9.90 -10.76 -12.67
N TRP A 100 -9.21 -9.98 -11.83
CA TRP A 100 -7.76 -10.04 -11.72
C TRP A 100 -7.26 -11.26 -10.94
N SER A 101 -8.03 -11.75 -9.96
CA SER A 101 -7.71 -13.01 -9.27
C SER A 101 -7.83 -14.24 -10.16
N LEU A 102 -8.67 -14.20 -11.20
CA LEU A 102 -8.75 -15.26 -12.20
C LEU A 102 -7.72 -15.08 -13.32
N THR A 103 -7.46 -13.83 -13.73
CA THR A 103 -6.59 -13.54 -14.88
C THR A 103 -5.11 -13.68 -14.54
N LEU A 104 -4.66 -13.17 -13.39
CA LEU A 104 -3.22 -13.15 -13.06
C LEU A 104 -2.62 -14.56 -12.96
N PRO A 105 -3.23 -15.56 -12.28
CA PRO A 105 -2.67 -16.90 -12.25
C PRO A 105 -2.50 -17.52 -13.64
N VAL A 106 -3.45 -17.29 -14.55
CA VAL A 106 -3.36 -17.75 -15.94
C VAL A 106 -2.20 -17.07 -16.66
N LEU A 107 -2.04 -15.75 -16.51
CA LEU A 107 -0.94 -15.03 -17.14
C LEU A 107 0.43 -15.48 -16.60
N TYR A 108 0.54 -15.70 -15.30
CA TYR A 108 1.75 -16.25 -14.68
C TYR A 108 2.06 -17.66 -15.19
N TYR A 109 1.06 -18.54 -15.25
CA TYR A 109 1.21 -19.89 -15.80
C TYR A 109 1.73 -19.87 -17.25
N LEU A 110 1.13 -19.04 -18.11
CA LEU A 110 1.58 -18.89 -19.49
C LEU A 110 3.00 -18.33 -19.57
N TYR A 111 3.32 -17.32 -18.75
CA TYR A 111 4.66 -16.75 -18.69
C TYR A 111 5.70 -17.80 -18.28
N MET A 112 5.44 -18.58 -17.22
CA MET A 112 6.35 -19.63 -16.77
C MET A 112 6.51 -20.74 -17.80
N ARG A 113 5.44 -21.11 -18.51
CA ARG A 113 5.47 -22.17 -19.52
C ARG A 113 6.26 -21.81 -20.78
N TYR A 114 6.19 -20.55 -21.23
CA TYR A 114 6.77 -20.14 -22.53
C TYR A 114 8.03 -19.28 -22.42
N VAL A 115 8.26 -18.63 -21.27
CA VAL A 115 9.40 -17.74 -21.05
C VAL A 115 10.28 -18.25 -19.92
N GLY A 116 9.67 -18.69 -18.82
CA GLY A 116 10.38 -19.04 -17.58
C GLY A 116 10.82 -17.82 -16.78
N THR A 117 11.44 -18.04 -15.63
CA THR A 117 11.92 -16.96 -14.75
C THR A 117 13.28 -17.29 -14.14
N SER A 118 14.03 -16.23 -13.86
CA SER A 118 15.29 -16.22 -13.11
C SER A 118 15.14 -15.66 -11.70
N SER A 119 13.92 -15.24 -11.34
CA SER A 119 13.62 -14.64 -10.04
C SER A 119 13.80 -15.65 -8.91
N PRO A 120 14.58 -15.34 -7.86
CA PRO A 120 14.71 -16.22 -6.68
C PRO A 120 13.43 -16.29 -5.85
N SER A 121 12.46 -15.41 -6.11
CA SER A 121 11.18 -15.36 -5.39
C SER A 121 10.13 -16.33 -5.95
N ILE A 122 10.42 -17.01 -7.06
CA ILE A 122 9.45 -17.82 -7.78
C ILE A 122 9.99 -19.24 -7.92
N ASP A 123 9.21 -20.22 -7.46
CA ASP A 123 9.42 -21.62 -7.79
C ASP A 123 8.56 -21.98 -9.03
N PRO A 124 9.17 -22.24 -10.20
CA PRO A 124 8.44 -22.61 -11.42
C PRO A 124 7.59 -23.88 -11.26
N ALA A 125 7.94 -24.79 -10.34
CA ALA A 125 7.18 -26.01 -10.09
C ALA A 125 5.76 -25.73 -9.57
N LEU A 126 5.52 -24.54 -9.00
CA LEU A 126 4.20 -24.10 -8.50
C LEU A 126 3.29 -23.53 -9.60
N PHE A 127 3.72 -23.57 -10.87
CA PHE A 127 2.98 -23.03 -12.02
C PHE A 127 2.58 -24.16 -12.98
N THR A 128 1.87 -25.16 -12.46
CA THR A 128 1.19 -26.19 -13.26
C THR A 128 -0.25 -25.78 -13.57
N GLY A 129 -0.90 -26.47 -14.53
CA GLY A 129 -2.31 -26.25 -14.83
C GLY A 129 -3.22 -26.50 -13.60
N GLU A 130 -2.96 -27.56 -12.84
CA GLU A 130 -3.69 -27.88 -11.62
C GLU A 130 -3.49 -26.83 -10.52
N ALA A 131 -2.24 -26.41 -10.27
CA ALA A 131 -1.95 -25.36 -9.31
C ALA A 131 -2.63 -24.04 -9.71
N THR A 132 -2.68 -23.73 -11.00
CA THR A 132 -3.37 -22.53 -11.52
C THR A 132 -4.86 -22.58 -11.22
N LEU A 133 -5.53 -23.71 -11.49
CA LEU A 133 -6.95 -23.89 -11.16
C LEU A 133 -7.20 -23.80 -9.65
N HIS A 134 -6.30 -24.37 -8.85
CA HIS A 134 -6.39 -24.27 -7.39
C HIS A 134 -6.33 -22.81 -6.92
N LYS A 135 -5.35 -22.03 -7.39
CA LYS A 135 -5.22 -20.59 -7.09
C LYS A 135 -6.47 -19.79 -7.51
N MET A 136 -7.08 -20.14 -8.64
CA MET A 136 -8.25 -19.45 -9.19
C MET A 136 -9.53 -19.61 -8.37
N TRP A 137 -9.67 -20.65 -7.55
CA TRP A 137 -10.85 -20.81 -6.68
C TRP A 137 -10.57 -20.40 -5.24
N THR A 138 -9.35 -20.60 -4.73
CA THR A 138 -8.99 -20.24 -3.34
C THR A 138 -8.88 -18.74 -3.09
N PHE A 139 -8.89 -17.91 -4.15
CA PHE A 139 -8.94 -16.44 -4.00
C PHE A 139 -10.14 -15.94 -3.19
N VAL A 140 -11.22 -16.71 -3.10
CA VAL A 140 -12.39 -16.37 -2.26
C VAL A 140 -12.02 -16.27 -0.78
N PHE A 141 -11.00 -17.01 -0.35
CA PHE A 141 -10.47 -16.96 1.01
C PHE A 141 -9.33 -15.95 1.13
N ASN A 142 -8.33 -16.02 0.23
CA ASN A 142 -7.20 -15.11 0.29
C ASN A 142 -6.40 -15.07 -1.03
N PHE A 143 -5.56 -14.06 -1.19
CA PHE A 143 -4.64 -13.95 -2.32
C PHE A 143 -3.56 -15.04 -2.30
N CYS A 144 -2.92 -15.26 -3.46
CA CYS A 144 -1.76 -16.13 -3.63
C CYS A 144 -0.57 -15.30 -4.13
N TYR A 145 0.59 -15.93 -4.38
CA TYR A 145 1.77 -15.22 -4.88
C TYR A 145 1.46 -14.36 -6.11
N ASP A 146 0.83 -14.96 -7.12
CA ASP A 146 0.49 -14.36 -8.43
C ASP A 146 -0.38 -13.10 -8.29
N THR A 147 -1.15 -13.03 -7.21
CA THR A 147 -2.11 -11.97 -6.89
C THR A 147 -1.72 -11.19 -5.64
N THR A 148 -0.45 -11.26 -5.21
CA THR A 148 0.03 -10.65 -3.96
C THR A 148 -0.50 -9.24 -3.74
N PRO A 149 -0.36 -8.27 -4.67
CA PRO A 149 -0.85 -6.92 -4.41
C PRO A 149 -2.35 -6.84 -4.14
N LEU A 150 -3.17 -7.79 -4.63
CA LEU A 150 -4.62 -7.74 -4.45
C LEU A 150 -5.06 -7.86 -2.98
N TRP A 151 -4.16 -8.20 -2.04
CA TRP A 151 -4.41 -8.10 -0.58
C TRP A 151 -5.02 -6.75 -0.18
N TYR A 152 -4.62 -5.66 -0.85
CA TYR A 152 -5.14 -4.32 -0.61
C TYR A 152 -6.64 -4.20 -0.91
N LEU A 153 -7.17 -4.95 -1.88
CA LEU A 153 -8.60 -4.89 -2.21
C LEU A 153 -9.47 -5.49 -1.09
N TYR A 154 -9.03 -6.58 -0.46
CA TYR A 154 -9.69 -7.15 0.71
C TYR A 154 -9.72 -6.12 1.85
N MET A 155 -8.58 -5.49 2.12
CA MET A 155 -8.47 -4.43 3.13
C MET A 155 -9.33 -3.20 2.77
N LEU A 156 -9.35 -2.79 1.50
CA LEU A 156 -10.14 -1.66 1.01
C LEU A 156 -11.65 -1.90 1.16
N ILE A 157 -12.13 -3.13 0.94
CA ILE A 157 -13.53 -3.47 1.22
C ILE A 157 -13.84 -3.25 2.70
N GLY A 158 -12.97 -3.70 3.61
CA GLY A 158 -13.10 -3.43 5.05
C GLY A 158 -13.17 -1.94 5.37
N LEU A 159 -12.30 -1.13 4.75
CA LEU A 159 -12.35 0.32 4.88
C LEU A 159 -13.66 0.92 4.35
N TYR A 160 -14.18 0.42 3.23
CA TYR A 160 -15.45 0.88 2.68
C TYR A 160 -16.63 0.52 3.58
N LEU A 161 -16.61 -0.62 4.27
CA LEU A 161 -17.65 -0.99 5.24
C LEU A 161 -17.70 -0.02 6.43
N ILE A 162 -16.55 0.46 6.91
CA ILE A 162 -16.53 1.39 8.04
C ILE A 162 -16.80 2.85 7.66
N MET A 163 -16.51 3.26 6.41
CA MET A 163 -16.60 4.66 5.99
C MET A 163 -17.97 5.31 6.26
N PRO A 164 -19.13 4.72 5.85
CA PRO A 164 -20.44 5.29 6.18
C PRO A 164 -20.74 5.30 7.69
N LEU A 165 -20.22 4.33 8.45
CA LEU A 165 -20.44 4.23 9.89
C LEU A 165 -19.74 5.37 10.65
N ILE A 166 -18.50 5.69 10.28
CA ILE A 166 -17.72 6.75 10.95
C ILE A 166 -18.04 8.16 10.44
N SER A 167 -18.67 8.28 9.27
CA SER A 167 -18.91 9.58 8.62
C SER A 167 -19.74 10.56 9.45
N PRO A 168 -20.89 10.18 10.04
CA PRO A 168 -21.68 11.09 10.88
C PRO A 168 -20.90 11.60 12.09
N TRP A 169 -20.04 10.75 12.67
CA TRP A 169 -19.16 11.14 13.77
C TRP A 169 -18.08 12.11 13.28
N LEU A 170 -17.39 11.83 12.18
CA LEU A 170 -16.33 12.70 11.63
C LEU A 170 -16.83 14.13 11.30
N GLU A 171 -18.07 14.25 10.85
CA GLU A 171 -18.71 15.55 10.58
C GLU A 171 -18.84 16.39 11.85
N ARG A 172 -19.32 15.77 12.94
CA ARG A 172 -19.62 16.44 14.22
C ARG A 172 -18.42 16.55 15.14
N ALA A 173 -17.45 15.65 15.01
CA ALA A 173 -16.30 15.54 15.90
C ALA A 173 -15.50 16.85 15.94
N SER A 174 -15.25 17.30 17.15
CA SER A 174 -14.37 18.40 17.47
C SER A 174 -12.91 18.06 17.14
N ARG A 175 -12.07 19.09 17.04
CA ARG A 175 -10.63 18.91 16.83
C ARG A 175 -9.99 18.05 17.93
N ARG A 176 -10.43 18.20 19.18
CA ARG A 176 -9.89 17.48 20.33
C ARG A 176 -10.27 16.00 20.29
N GLU A 177 -11.50 15.67 19.93
CA GLU A 177 -11.93 14.26 19.80
C GLU A 177 -11.16 13.53 18.70
N LEU A 178 -10.95 14.17 17.54
CA LEU A 178 -10.12 13.61 16.47
C LEU A 178 -8.67 13.41 16.94
N GLN A 179 -8.11 14.36 17.68
CA GLN A 179 -6.76 14.24 18.26
C GLN A 179 -6.68 13.09 19.26
N SER A 180 -7.68 12.90 20.11
CA SER A 180 -7.72 11.79 21.07
C SER A 180 -7.74 10.43 20.35
N VAL A 181 -8.59 10.26 19.34
CA VAL A 181 -8.64 9.02 18.54
C VAL A 181 -7.32 8.78 17.81
N LEU A 182 -6.72 9.83 17.22
CA LEU A 182 -5.43 9.72 16.56
C LEU A 182 -4.28 9.44 17.53
N ALA A 183 -4.35 9.92 18.77
CA ALA A 183 -3.37 9.60 19.80
C ALA A 183 -3.46 8.12 20.23
N ILE A 184 -4.68 7.61 20.45
CA ILE A 184 -4.91 6.18 20.73
C ILE A 184 -4.39 5.34 19.57
N TRP A 185 -4.78 5.66 18.34
CA TRP A 185 -4.27 4.99 17.14
C TRP A 185 -2.74 5.08 17.03
N GLY A 186 -2.15 6.24 17.36
CA GLY A 186 -0.70 6.42 17.40
C GLY A 186 0.01 5.47 18.35
N VAL A 187 -0.59 5.17 19.51
CA VAL A 187 -0.08 4.11 20.42
C VAL A 187 -0.15 2.74 19.74
N THR A 188 -1.21 2.45 18.98
CA THR A 188 -1.33 1.17 18.28
C THR A 188 -0.24 0.94 17.22
N LEU A 189 0.35 2.01 16.66
CA LEU A 189 1.45 1.91 15.70
C LEU A 189 2.75 1.35 16.31
N LEU A 190 2.82 1.27 17.65
CA LEU A 190 3.93 0.66 18.38
C LEU A 190 3.73 -0.84 18.64
N LEU A 191 2.50 -1.37 18.47
CA LEU A 191 2.18 -2.77 18.74
C LEU A 191 3.08 -3.78 18.01
N PRO A 192 3.49 -3.56 16.75
CA PRO A 192 4.41 -4.48 16.08
C PRO A 192 5.73 -4.66 16.84
N TYR A 193 6.25 -3.58 17.42
CA TYR A 193 7.49 -3.61 18.23
C TYR A 193 7.26 -4.20 19.62
N VAL A 194 6.09 -3.96 20.24
CA VAL A 194 5.74 -4.64 21.49
C VAL A 194 5.72 -6.15 21.27
N LYS A 195 5.19 -6.62 20.13
CA LYS A 195 5.19 -8.05 19.78
C LYS A 195 6.60 -8.63 19.66
N MET A 196 7.57 -7.84 19.20
CA MET A 196 8.98 -8.26 19.13
C MET A 196 9.67 -8.25 20.51
N LEU A 197 9.36 -7.25 21.35
CA LEU A 197 10.01 -7.07 22.65
C LEU A 197 9.44 -8.01 23.72
N ALA A 198 8.16 -8.37 23.65
CA ALA A 198 7.52 -9.16 24.69
C ALA A 198 8.23 -10.52 24.93
N PRO A 199 8.60 -11.31 23.91
CA PRO A 199 9.38 -12.53 24.12
C PRO A 199 10.74 -12.29 24.80
N ALA A 200 11.42 -11.19 24.46
CA ALA A 200 12.70 -10.82 25.08
C ALA A 200 12.55 -10.46 26.57
N LEU A 201 11.34 -10.12 27.02
CA LEU A 201 10.98 -9.85 28.41
C LEU A 201 10.38 -11.08 29.12
N GLY A 202 10.45 -12.26 28.51
CA GLY A 202 9.95 -13.52 29.09
C GLY A 202 8.47 -13.81 28.84
N TYR A 203 7.78 -13.02 28.00
CA TYR A 203 6.42 -13.34 27.60
C TYR A 203 6.39 -14.49 26.57
N THR A 204 5.85 -15.63 26.97
CA THR A 204 5.83 -16.85 26.14
C THR A 204 4.49 -17.10 25.44
N GLY A 205 3.49 -16.24 25.64
CA GLY A 205 2.14 -16.46 25.12
C GLY A 205 1.34 -17.50 25.90
N ASN A 206 0.20 -17.91 25.36
CA ASN A 206 -0.67 -18.96 25.90
C ASN A 206 -0.86 -20.05 24.84
N TYR A 207 -0.59 -21.32 25.17
CA TYR A 207 -0.77 -22.47 24.26
C TYR A 207 -0.09 -22.32 22.88
N GLY A 208 1.05 -21.61 22.82
CA GLY A 208 1.77 -21.32 21.56
C GLY A 208 1.29 -20.06 20.83
N ASN A 209 0.21 -19.43 21.29
CA ASN A 209 -0.27 -18.15 20.76
C ASN A 209 0.40 -16.97 21.48
N THR A 210 1.15 -16.16 20.73
CA THR A 210 1.88 -14.97 21.22
C THR A 210 1.08 -13.67 21.08
N GLY A 211 -0.23 -13.77 20.97
CA GLY A 211 -1.16 -12.65 20.88
C GLY A 211 -1.06 -11.71 22.08
N LEU A 212 -1.07 -10.40 21.84
CA LEU A 212 -0.99 -9.41 22.91
C LEU A 212 -2.38 -8.91 23.31
N TYR A 213 -2.51 -8.45 24.56
CA TYR A 213 -3.67 -7.67 25.02
C TYR A 213 -5.02 -8.35 24.73
N GLY A 214 -5.14 -9.63 25.10
CA GLY A 214 -6.38 -10.41 24.97
C GLY A 214 -6.53 -11.18 23.65
N VAL A 215 -5.55 -11.14 22.74
CA VAL A 215 -5.53 -12.03 21.56
C VAL A 215 -5.10 -13.44 21.97
N CYS A 216 -5.88 -14.46 21.60
CA CYS A 216 -5.61 -15.89 21.83
C CYS A 216 -6.40 -16.75 20.83
N ASP A 217 -6.29 -18.08 20.92
CA ASP A 217 -6.87 -19.01 19.92
C ASP A 217 -8.40 -18.96 19.81
N TRP A 218 -9.10 -18.50 20.85
CA TRP A 218 -10.56 -18.29 20.85
C TRP A 218 -10.97 -16.81 20.76
N ASN A 219 -10.01 -15.88 20.66
CA ASN A 219 -10.29 -14.46 20.49
C ASN A 219 -9.20 -13.77 19.67
N GLU A 220 -9.47 -13.47 18.40
CA GLU A 220 -8.57 -12.68 17.55
C GLU A 220 -8.71 -11.16 17.79
N PHE A 221 -9.74 -10.73 18.53
CA PHE A 221 -10.10 -9.32 18.72
C PHE A 221 -9.56 -8.76 20.06
N GLY A 222 -8.27 -8.38 20.08
CA GLY A 222 -7.62 -7.80 21.26
C GLY A 222 -8.03 -6.35 21.58
N THR A 223 -7.48 -5.80 22.68
CA THR A 223 -7.81 -4.47 23.23
C THR A 223 -7.88 -3.34 22.21
N PHE A 224 -6.95 -3.31 21.24
CA PHE A 224 -6.82 -2.23 20.26
C PHE A 224 -7.50 -2.51 18.91
N HIS A 225 -8.19 -3.64 18.77
CA HIS A 225 -8.71 -4.11 17.47
C HIS A 225 -9.47 -3.03 16.70
N TYR A 226 -10.44 -2.37 17.34
CA TYR A 226 -11.32 -1.38 16.69
C TYR A 226 -10.69 0.00 16.43
N VAL A 227 -9.53 0.28 17.01
CA VAL A 227 -8.85 1.60 16.93
C VAL A 227 -7.47 1.53 16.30
N SER A 228 -7.13 0.40 15.68
CA SER A 228 -5.83 0.12 15.07
C SER A 228 -5.91 0.01 13.53
N GLY A 229 -4.77 -0.26 12.90
CA GLY A 229 -4.69 -0.56 11.48
C GLY A 229 -4.95 0.63 10.55
N PHE A 230 -5.41 0.35 9.33
CA PHE A 230 -5.53 1.33 8.26
C PHE A 230 -6.64 2.37 8.46
N ALA A 231 -7.63 2.09 9.31
CA ALA A 231 -8.71 3.03 9.62
C ALA A 231 -8.16 4.36 10.19
N GLY A 232 -7.10 4.32 10.98
CA GLY A 232 -6.48 5.54 11.50
C GLY A 232 -5.86 6.43 10.43
N TYR A 233 -5.37 5.88 9.31
CA TYR A 233 -4.94 6.68 8.16
C TYR A 233 -6.10 7.41 7.47
N LEU A 234 -7.32 6.83 7.46
CA LEU A 234 -8.52 7.54 6.97
C LEU A 234 -8.83 8.75 7.84
N VAL A 235 -8.86 8.55 9.17
CA VAL A 235 -9.12 9.61 10.15
C VAL A 235 -8.01 10.68 10.10
N LEU A 236 -6.75 10.27 9.96
CA LEU A 236 -5.60 11.17 9.83
C LEU A 236 -5.72 12.04 8.59
N ALA A 237 -6.07 11.46 7.44
CA ALA A 237 -6.25 12.20 6.21
C ALA A 237 -7.40 13.22 6.32
N PHE A 238 -8.54 12.81 6.90
CA PHE A 238 -9.65 13.71 7.19
C PHE A 238 -9.22 14.86 8.11
N TYR A 239 -8.49 14.55 9.19
CA TYR A 239 -7.97 15.54 10.13
C TYR A 239 -7.02 16.54 9.46
N LEU A 240 -6.05 16.08 8.67
CA LEU A 240 -5.07 16.94 8.00
C LEU A 240 -5.68 17.79 6.88
N VAL A 241 -6.79 17.36 6.28
CA VAL A 241 -7.55 18.19 5.33
C VAL A 241 -8.42 19.22 6.06
N LYS A 242 -9.09 18.82 7.15
CA LYS A 242 -9.96 19.72 7.95
C LYS A 242 -9.15 20.76 8.73
N PHE A 243 -7.96 20.39 9.22
CA PHE A 243 -7.08 21.22 10.05
C PHE A 243 -5.62 21.16 9.55
N PRO A 244 -5.34 21.68 8.34
CA PRO A 244 -3.98 21.64 7.79
C PRO A 244 -2.99 22.41 8.67
N PRO A 245 -1.74 21.91 8.84
CA PRO A 245 -0.76 22.62 9.64
C PRO A 245 -0.46 24.02 9.11
N ALA A 246 -0.62 25.05 9.96
CA ALA A 246 -0.31 26.44 9.65
C ALA A 246 1.20 26.74 9.69
N TRP A 247 2.02 25.86 9.13
CA TRP A 247 3.48 25.99 9.09
C TRP A 247 3.93 26.71 7.83
N ASN A 248 4.97 27.57 7.93
CA ASN A 248 5.69 28.06 6.75
C ASN A 248 6.56 26.93 6.15
N TRP A 249 7.08 27.11 4.93
CA TRP A 249 7.88 26.08 4.25
C TRP A 249 9.13 25.67 5.05
N ARG A 250 9.82 26.60 5.71
CA ARG A 250 10.99 26.29 6.53
C ARG A 250 10.64 25.32 7.67
N LYS A 251 9.55 25.61 8.41
CA LYS A 251 9.06 24.73 9.48
C LYS A 251 8.52 23.41 8.93
N THR A 252 7.83 23.42 7.80
CA THR A 252 7.35 22.19 7.16
C THR A 252 8.53 21.28 6.79
N LEU A 253 9.53 21.77 6.07
CA LEU A 253 10.70 20.99 5.67
C LEU A 253 11.53 20.55 6.89
N GLY A 254 11.72 21.44 7.87
CA GLY A 254 12.45 21.16 9.11
C GLY A 254 11.81 20.10 10.00
N ILE A 255 10.52 19.81 9.85
CA ILE A 255 9.84 18.69 10.53
C ILE A 255 9.77 17.47 9.61
N CYS A 256 9.25 17.65 8.39
CA CYS A 256 8.96 16.55 7.47
C CYS A 256 10.20 15.77 7.04
N ILE A 257 11.32 16.44 6.73
CA ILE A 257 12.54 15.75 6.27
C ILE A 257 13.14 14.91 7.40
N PRO A 258 13.43 15.44 8.61
CA PRO A 258 13.97 14.62 9.69
C PRO A 258 13.03 13.47 10.10
N THR A 259 11.72 13.70 10.15
CA THR A 259 10.75 12.63 10.48
C THR A 259 10.76 11.54 9.41
N PHE A 260 10.78 11.89 8.13
CA PHE A 260 10.86 10.91 7.04
C PHE A 260 12.17 10.12 7.13
N LEU A 261 13.31 10.79 7.32
CA LEU A 261 14.61 10.13 7.44
C LEU A 261 14.69 9.20 8.64
N ALA A 262 14.16 9.61 9.79
CA ALA A 262 14.10 8.75 10.98
C ALA A 262 13.24 7.50 10.73
N GLY A 263 12.06 7.68 10.10
CA GLY A 263 11.22 6.56 9.70
C GLY A 263 11.92 5.64 8.70
N TYR A 264 12.57 6.20 7.69
CA TYR A 264 13.33 5.46 6.67
C TYR A 264 14.48 4.66 7.28
N LEU A 265 15.30 5.27 8.13
CA LEU A 265 16.42 4.61 8.79
C LEU A 265 15.93 3.49 9.72
N ALA A 266 14.88 3.72 10.51
CA ALA A 266 14.27 2.69 11.34
C ALA A 266 13.75 1.51 10.50
N THR A 267 13.15 1.79 9.34
CA THR A 267 12.64 0.79 8.40
C THR A 267 13.78 -0.01 7.76
N GLY A 268 14.75 0.67 7.15
CA GLY A 268 15.83 0.04 6.39
C GLY A 268 16.87 -0.64 7.26
N LEU A 269 17.41 0.06 8.25
CA LEU A 269 18.37 -0.53 9.17
C LEU A 269 17.70 -1.59 10.05
N GLY A 270 16.46 -1.36 10.47
CA GLY A 270 15.66 -2.35 11.19
C GLY A 270 15.52 -3.65 10.40
N TYR A 271 15.24 -3.57 9.09
CA TYR A 271 15.09 -4.76 8.25
C TYR A 271 16.41 -5.54 8.12
N VAL A 272 17.51 -4.81 7.95
CA VAL A 272 18.86 -5.39 7.91
C VAL A 272 19.22 -6.08 9.24
N VAL A 273 18.86 -5.47 10.36
CA VAL A 273 19.06 -6.06 11.71
C VAL A 273 18.17 -7.28 11.91
N MET A 274 16.92 -7.25 11.44
CA MET A 274 16.01 -8.40 11.52
C MET A 274 16.52 -9.58 10.70
N GLN A 275 16.97 -9.37 9.46
CA GLN A 275 17.61 -10.42 8.67
C GLN A 275 18.83 -11.03 9.37
N LYS A 276 19.62 -10.22 10.08
CA LYS A 276 20.78 -10.72 10.82
C LYS A 276 20.39 -11.66 11.98
N HIS A 277 19.31 -11.37 12.70
CA HIS A 277 18.90 -12.14 13.88
C HIS A 277 17.91 -13.27 13.55
N PHE A 278 17.12 -13.12 12.48
CA PHE A 278 16.07 -14.03 12.06
C PHE A 278 16.20 -14.32 10.55
N PRO A 279 17.31 -14.92 10.10
CA PRO A 279 17.61 -15.05 8.67
C PRO A 279 16.51 -15.79 7.92
N GLY A 280 15.97 -15.16 6.87
CA GLY A 280 14.94 -15.72 5.99
C GLY A 280 13.54 -15.80 6.62
N ASN A 281 13.34 -15.35 7.86
CA ASN A 281 12.04 -15.41 8.52
C ASN A 281 11.20 -14.16 8.22
N TYR A 282 10.48 -14.19 7.09
CA TYR A 282 9.62 -13.09 6.66
C TYR A 282 8.65 -12.58 7.74
N ALA A 283 8.16 -13.44 8.64
CA ALA A 283 7.25 -13.01 9.70
C ALA A 283 7.88 -12.02 10.70
N TYR A 284 9.20 -12.11 10.93
CA TYR A 284 9.94 -11.13 11.75
C TYR A 284 10.44 -9.96 10.91
N LEU A 285 10.93 -10.23 9.70
CA LEU A 285 11.47 -9.22 8.78
C LEU A 285 10.41 -8.19 8.40
N GLU A 286 9.19 -8.62 8.12
CA GLU A 286 8.11 -7.73 7.71
C GLU A 286 7.62 -6.82 8.85
N ILE A 287 7.89 -7.12 10.12
CA ILE A 287 7.39 -6.32 11.26
C ILE A 287 7.81 -4.85 11.13
N VAL A 288 9.06 -4.60 10.75
CA VAL A 288 9.58 -3.25 10.51
C VAL A 288 9.12 -2.65 9.19
N TRP A 289 8.50 -3.44 8.31
CA TRP A 289 7.90 -3.00 7.05
C TRP A 289 6.37 -2.86 7.12
N TYR A 290 5.75 -3.19 8.25
CA TYR A 290 4.32 -3.05 8.43
C TYR A 290 3.84 -1.63 8.14
N PHE A 291 2.88 -1.54 7.22
CA PHE A 291 2.30 -0.26 6.81
C PHE A 291 1.57 0.48 7.95
N ALA A 292 1.12 -0.28 8.97
CA ALA A 292 0.55 0.24 10.22
C ALA A 292 1.58 0.25 11.38
N GLY A 293 2.87 0.42 11.07
CA GLY A 293 3.94 0.66 12.03
C GLY A 293 4.33 2.14 12.14
N ILE A 294 4.87 2.55 13.29
CA ILE A 294 5.21 3.95 13.57
C ILE A 294 6.24 4.53 12.58
N ASN A 295 7.22 3.73 12.17
CA ASN A 295 8.25 4.11 11.22
C ASN A 295 7.67 4.39 9.81
N VAL A 296 6.70 3.58 9.36
CA VAL A 296 6.02 3.83 8.08
C VAL A 296 5.07 5.04 8.17
N PHE A 297 4.43 5.26 9.32
CA PHE A 297 3.69 6.49 9.57
C PHE A 297 4.59 7.74 9.48
N MET A 298 5.79 7.66 10.08
CA MET A 298 6.80 8.73 10.02
C MET A 298 7.28 9.02 8.59
N MET A 299 7.14 8.09 7.65
CA MET A 299 7.38 8.34 6.23
C MET A 299 6.12 8.87 5.52
N THR A 300 4.96 8.30 5.82
CA THR A 300 3.68 8.60 5.17
C THR A 300 3.20 10.02 5.44
N ALA A 301 3.16 10.43 6.71
CA ALA A 301 2.62 11.73 7.10
C ALA A 301 3.42 12.90 6.48
N PRO A 302 4.76 12.90 6.48
CA PRO A 302 5.54 13.90 5.74
C PRO A 302 5.23 13.97 4.25
N VAL A 303 5.17 12.84 3.55
CA VAL A 303 4.86 12.83 2.10
C VAL A 303 3.47 13.43 1.86
N PHE A 304 2.47 13.03 2.64
CA PHE A 304 1.12 13.60 2.53
C PHE A 304 1.12 15.12 2.75
N ILE A 305 1.73 15.59 3.85
CA ILE A 305 1.78 17.02 4.20
C ILE A 305 2.50 17.83 3.11
N LEU A 306 3.64 17.33 2.60
CA LEU A 306 4.41 18.02 1.56
C LEU A 306 3.62 18.12 0.26
N VAL A 307 3.00 17.03 -0.20
CA VAL A 307 2.21 17.02 -1.44
C VAL A 307 0.95 17.89 -1.31
N GLN A 308 0.25 17.79 -0.18
CA GLN A 308 -0.91 18.64 0.12
C GLN A 308 -0.53 20.12 0.13
N LYS A 309 0.57 20.48 0.80
CA LYS A 309 1.05 21.87 0.92
C LYS A 309 1.57 22.42 -0.41
N ALA A 310 2.19 21.60 -1.24
CA ALA A 310 2.63 21.97 -2.58
C ALA A 310 1.44 22.38 -3.46
N ALA A 311 0.22 21.88 -3.14
CA ALA A 311 -1.03 22.29 -3.75
C ALA A 311 -0.97 22.30 -5.29
N ALA A 312 -0.40 21.23 -5.85
CA ALA A 312 -0.18 21.11 -7.28
C ALA A 312 -1.46 21.42 -8.07
N ARG A 313 -1.33 22.28 -9.09
CA ARG A 313 -2.47 22.68 -9.92
C ARG A 313 -2.99 21.48 -10.73
N PRO A 314 -4.29 21.40 -10.99
CA PRO A 314 -4.85 20.36 -11.86
C PRO A 314 -4.23 20.47 -13.26
N ARG A 315 -3.77 19.35 -13.82
CA ARG A 315 -3.20 19.26 -15.17
C ARG A 315 -3.81 18.07 -15.90
N ALA A 316 -4.21 18.26 -17.16
CA ALA A 316 -4.90 17.22 -17.93
C ALA A 316 -4.10 15.91 -18.04
N TRP A 317 -2.78 15.99 -18.28
CA TRP A 317 -1.93 14.80 -18.35
C TRP A 317 -1.84 14.06 -17.01
N LEU A 318 -1.73 14.81 -15.90
CA LEU A 318 -1.64 14.25 -14.56
C LEU A 318 -2.96 13.57 -14.18
N SER A 319 -4.08 14.23 -14.49
CA SER A 319 -5.41 13.69 -14.29
C SER A 319 -5.72 12.45 -15.14
N ARG A 320 -5.13 12.34 -16.33
CA ARG A 320 -5.21 11.12 -17.15
C ARG A 320 -4.41 9.98 -16.52
N LEU A 321 -3.19 10.27 -16.05
CA LEU A 321 -2.35 9.29 -15.39
C LEU A 321 -2.97 8.80 -14.05
N ALA A 322 -3.43 9.73 -13.22
CA ALA A 322 -4.15 9.45 -11.97
C ALA A 322 -5.47 8.67 -12.19
N GLY A 323 -6.06 8.75 -13.37
CA GLY A 323 -7.22 7.94 -13.76
C GLY A 323 -6.88 6.49 -14.10
N ALA A 324 -5.62 6.17 -14.40
CA ALA A 324 -5.15 4.83 -14.74
C ALA A 324 -4.54 4.07 -13.56
N THR A 325 -4.24 4.74 -12.44
CA THR A 325 -3.48 4.15 -11.32
C THR A 325 -4.18 2.94 -10.68
N PHE A 326 -5.52 2.89 -10.66
CA PHE A 326 -6.23 1.71 -10.15
C PHE A 326 -5.95 0.49 -11.04
N GLY A 327 -6.10 0.62 -12.36
CA GLY A 327 -5.70 -0.42 -13.30
C GLY A 327 -4.22 -0.79 -13.23
N ILE A 328 -3.32 0.19 -13.09
CA ILE A 328 -1.87 -0.07 -12.97
C ILE A 328 -1.61 -0.91 -11.73
N TYR A 329 -2.21 -0.52 -10.60
CA TYR A 329 -2.12 -1.27 -9.36
C TYR A 329 -2.55 -2.73 -9.53
N LEU A 330 -3.63 -3.00 -10.27
CA LEU A 330 -4.16 -4.35 -10.44
C LEU A 330 -3.25 -5.27 -11.26
N CYS A 331 -2.52 -4.73 -12.25
CA CYS A 331 -1.80 -5.55 -13.23
C CYS A 331 -0.28 -5.48 -13.16
N HIS A 332 0.31 -4.55 -12.41
CA HIS A 332 1.74 -4.28 -12.46
C HIS A 332 2.63 -5.47 -12.09
N PHE A 333 2.17 -6.36 -11.20
CA PHE A 333 3.04 -7.36 -10.58
C PHE A 333 3.67 -8.32 -11.58
N ILE A 334 2.90 -8.81 -12.56
CA ILE A 334 3.45 -9.67 -13.61
C ILE A 334 4.49 -8.95 -14.47
N PHE A 335 4.29 -7.65 -14.75
CA PHE A 335 5.24 -6.86 -15.52
C PHE A 335 6.50 -6.54 -14.71
N VAL A 336 6.41 -6.48 -13.38
CA VAL A 336 7.58 -6.41 -12.51
C VAL A 336 8.41 -7.69 -12.62
N GLN A 337 7.78 -8.87 -12.57
CA GLN A 337 8.50 -10.14 -12.71
C GLN A 337 9.13 -10.30 -14.10
N ALA A 338 8.36 -10.01 -15.15
CA ALA A 338 8.89 -10.02 -16.51
C ALA A 338 10.01 -8.97 -16.71
N GLY A 339 9.87 -7.80 -16.09
CA GLY A 339 10.89 -6.75 -16.08
C GLY A 339 12.16 -7.22 -15.40
N TYR A 340 12.07 -7.92 -14.27
CA TYR A 340 13.22 -8.51 -13.58
C TYR A 340 13.98 -9.46 -14.52
N ASP A 341 13.29 -10.41 -15.13
CA ASP A 341 13.91 -11.41 -16.02
C ASP A 341 14.57 -10.79 -17.26
N LEU A 342 14.01 -9.69 -17.77
CA LEU A 342 14.58 -8.96 -18.90
C LEU A 342 15.82 -8.16 -18.47
N VAL A 343 15.68 -7.36 -17.42
CA VAL A 343 16.73 -6.43 -16.97
C VAL A 343 17.90 -7.19 -16.36
N GLN A 344 17.68 -8.35 -15.75
CA GLN A 344 18.75 -9.17 -15.15
C GLN A 344 19.81 -9.59 -16.18
N ARG A 345 19.45 -9.69 -17.46
CA ARG A 345 20.36 -10.06 -18.56
C ARG A 345 21.39 -8.99 -18.92
N ILE A 346 21.22 -7.75 -18.47
CA ILE A 346 22.17 -6.66 -18.75
C ILE A 346 23.41 -6.84 -17.85
N PRO A 347 24.61 -7.11 -18.40
CA PRO A 347 25.80 -7.33 -17.58
C PRO A 347 26.27 -6.04 -16.91
N GLY A 348 26.86 -6.15 -15.71
CA GLY A 348 27.49 -5.03 -15.00
C GLY A 348 26.55 -3.97 -14.41
N LEU A 349 25.23 -4.08 -14.59
CA LEU A 349 24.27 -3.11 -14.08
C LEU A 349 24.05 -3.30 -12.56
N PRO A 350 24.23 -2.26 -11.71
CA PRO A 350 23.98 -2.34 -10.27
C PRO A 350 22.50 -2.62 -9.94
N ALA A 351 22.23 -3.31 -8.83
CA ALA A 351 20.87 -3.69 -8.44
C ALA A 351 19.93 -2.49 -8.33
N LEU A 352 20.38 -1.36 -7.77
CA LEU A 352 19.54 -0.15 -7.66
C LEU A 352 19.11 0.39 -9.04
N ALA A 353 20.01 0.35 -10.04
CA ALA A 353 19.68 0.76 -11.40
C ALA A 353 18.70 -0.23 -12.05
N ARG A 354 18.86 -1.53 -11.79
CA ARG A 354 17.89 -2.56 -12.25
C ARG A 354 16.50 -2.30 -11.68
N ILE A 355 16.40 -2.10 -10.35
CA ILE A 355 15.13 -1.81 -9.67
C ILE A 355 14.44 -0.60 -10.30
N ALA A 356 15.19 0.50 -10.54
CA ALA A 356 14.63 1.70 -11.16
C ALA A 356 14.13 1.44 -12.59
N LEU A 357 14.89 0.71 -13.41
CA LEU A 357 14.48 0.33 -14.76
C LEU A 357 13.23 -0.56 -14.77
N ILE A 358 13.18 -1.55 -13.89
CA ILE A 358 12.02 -2.45 -13.72
C ILE A 358 10.79 -1.64 -13.31
N ALA A 359 10.91 -0.77 -12.30
CA ALA A 359 9.81 0.04 -11.82
C ALA A 359 9.24 0.96 -12.91
N CYS A 360 10.11 1.68 -13.63
CA CYS A 360 9.71 2.55 -14.73
C CYS A 360 9.10 1.75 -15.90
N GLY A 361 9.72 0.63 -16.28
CA GLY A 361 9.26 -0.24 -17.36
C GLY A 361 7.90 -0.86 -17.04
N ALA A 362 7.76 -1.49 -15.89
CA ALA A 362 6.51 -2.10 -15.43
C ALA A 362 5.40 -1.05 -15.33
N PHE A 363 5.68 0.13 -14.74
CA PHE A 363 4.70 1.21 -14.65
C PHE A 363 4.24 1.69 -16.04
N ALA A 364 5.16 1.85 -17.00
CA ALA A 364 4.85 2.27 -18.36
C ALA A 364 4.04 1.22 -19.13
N VAL A 365 4.42 -0.06 -19.04
CA VAL A 365 3.71 -1.17 -19.69
C VAL A 365 2.32 -1.34 -19.09
N SER A 366 2.19 -1.34 -17.76
CA SER A 366 0.89 -1.37 -17.08
C SER A 366 0.01 -0.19 -17.48
N TRP A 367 0.58 1.01 -17.57
CA TRP A 367 -0.15 2.18 -18.04
C TRP A 367 -0.66 1.97 -19.47
N ALA A 368 0.18 1.48 -20.39
CA ALA A 368 -0.22 1.20 -21.76
C ALA A 368 -1.34 0.15 -21.85
N VAL A 369 -1.24 -0.95 -21.10
CA VAL A 369 -2.28 -1.99 -21.02
C VAL A 369 -3.59 -1.41 -20.50
N VAL A 370 -3.55 -0.65 -19.41
CA VAL A 370 -4.75 0.00 -18.85
C VAL A 370 -5.35 0.99 -19.83
N ARG A 371 -4.53 1.77 -20.54
CA ARG A 371 -5.00 2.70 -21.58
C ARG A 371 -5.69 1.97 -22.73
N LEU A 372 -5.20 0.79 -23.11
CA LEU A 372 -5.85 -0.07 -24.11
C LEU A 372 -7.19 -0.59 -23.59
N MET A 373 -7.22 -1.12 -22.37
CA MET A 373 -8.46 -1.60 -21.73
C MET A 373 -9.50 -0.48 -21.55
N GLN A 374 -9.07 0.76 -21.30
CA GLN A 374 -9.97 1.91 -21.20
C GLN A 374 -10.64 2.30 -22.53
N ARG A 375 -10.13 1.85 -23.69
CA ARG A 375 -10.74 2.14 -24.99
C ARG A 375 -12.09 1.45 -25.17
N TRP A 376 -12.28 0.28 -24.57
CA TRP A 376 -13.50 -0.51 -24.72
C TRP A 376 -14.37 -0.44 -23.45
N SER A 377 -15.69 -0.31 -23.62
CA SER A 377 -16.63 -0.10 -22.52
C SER A 377 -16.67 -1.26 -21.50
N VAL A 378 -16.47 -2.49 -21.97
CA VAL A 378 -16.47 -3.70 -21.14
C VAL A 378 -15.20 -3.75 -20.28
N THR A 379 -14.02 -3.71 -20.90
CA THR A 379 -12.74 -3.82 -20.19
C THR A 379 -12.44 -2.60 -19.32
N ARG A 380 -13.01 -1.43 -19.65
CA ARG A 380 -12.89 -0.23 -18.83
C ARG A 380 -13.37 -0.46 -17.39
N ARG A 381 -14.46 -1.20 -17.19
CA ARG A 381 -15.01 -1.49 -15.85
C ARG A 381 -14.08 -2.34 -14.98
N LEU A 382 -13.11 -3.02 -15.59
CA LEU A 382 -12.16 -3.91 -14.91
C LEU A 382 -10.91 -3.16 -14.41
N VAL A 383 -10.71 -1.90 -14.83
CA VAL A 383 -9.50 -1.10 -14.55
C VAL A 383 -9.78 0.31 -14.05
N GLU A 384 -11.03 0.78 -14.08
CA GLU A 384 -11.41 2.15 -13.73
C GLU A 384 -12.00 2.35 -12.37
#